data_AF-A0A9X8ZGK4-F1
#
_entry.id   AF-A0A9X8ZGK4-F1
#
_cell.length_a   1.000
_cell.length_b   1.000
_cell.length_c   1.000
_cell.angle_alpha   90.00
_cell.angle_beta   90.00
_cell.angle_gamma   90.00
#
_symmetry.space_group_name_H-M   'P 1'
#
loop_
_entity.id
_entity.type
_entity.pdbx_description
1 polymer ?
#
loop_
_entity_poly.entity_id
_entity_poly.type
_entity_poly.pdbx_seq_one_letter_code
_entity_poly.pdbx_strand_id
1 'polypeptide(L)'
;MQIQQIRLQTTPMKIGLNIEQPVQQIEQKAATQSIQQPQAILEIQTIPGKLTIDQSQAREDMDLKSHSVRVDEFAQQGYQDWLAGMARRAQQGTELRHIEKGGNPLAEQAKQNSKGPEKRFNLGWIPSPFSVKLDYQPAEVKIEATAQKPIIDAQINRVNHTYTPGSVDVEILQKNALDIDFINLYPDEIR
;
A
#
# COMPACT_ATOMS: atom_id res chain seq x y z
N MET A 1 0.88 50.19 109.62
CA MET A 1 -0.27 50.97 109.14
C MET A 1 -1.00 50.15 108.10
N GLN A 2 -2.28 49.84 108.31
CA GLN A 2 -3.15 49.31 107.27
C GLN A 2 -3.74 50.50 106.50
N ILE A 3 -3.49 50.57 105.20
CA ILE A 3 -3.96 51.65 104.33
C ILE A 3 -5.21 51.15 103.60
N GLN A 4 -6.22 52.02 103.44
CA GLN A 4 -7.41 51.71 102.66
C GLN A 4 -7.02 51.41 101.21
N GLN A 5 -7.51 50.30 100.67
CA GLN A 5 -7.16 49.84 99.33
C GLN A 5 -8.41 49.45 98.55
N ILE A 6 -8.50 49.93 97.31
CA ILE A 6 -9.45 49.42 96.32
C ILE A 6 -8.73 48.35 95.51
N ARG A 7 -9.30 47.15 95.44
CA ARG A 7 -8.81 46.07 94.60
C ARG A 7 -9.78 45.88 93.45
N LEU A 8 -9.25 45.97 92.24
CA LEU A 8 -9.97 45.70 91.00
C LEU A 8 -9.52 44.34 90.48
N GLN A 9 -10.46 43.42 90.31
CA GLN A 9 -10.22 42.17 89.63
C GLN A 9 -11.07 42.14 88.36
N THR A 10 -10.40 42.29 87.22
CA THR A 10 -11.07 42.27 85.92
C THR A 10 -11.00 40.88 85.31
N THR A 11 -12.16 40.39 84.90
CA THR A 11 -12.31 39.19 84.10
C THR A 11 -12.54 39.60 82.64
N PRO A 12 -11.60 39.36 81.72
CA PRO A 12 -11.74 39.75 80.32
C PRO A 12 -12.79 38.91 79.59
N MET A 13 -13.47 39.53 78.62
CA MET A 13 -14.39 38.80 77.73
C MET A 13 -13.60 37.86 76.83
N LYS A 14 -14.07 36.61 76.68
CA LYS A 14 -13.55 35.67 75.69
C LYS A 14 -14.64 35.35 74.69
N ILE A 15 -14.30 35.48 73.41
CA ILE A 15 -15.17 35.17 72.28
C ILE A 15 -14.57 33.96 71.57
N GLY A 16 -15.41 32.99 71.24
CA GLY A 16 -15.11 31.89 70.33
C GLY A 16 -15.61 32.21 68.93
N LEU A 17 -14.87 31.75 67.92
CA LEU A 17 -15.33 31.76 66.53
C LEU A 17 -15.53 30.31 66.11
N ASN A 18 -16.77 29.95 65.81
CA ASN A 18 -17.05 28.70 65.12
C ASN A 18 -17.06 28.99 63.62
N ILE A 19 -16.10 28.42 62.90
CA ILE A 19 -15.86 28.70 61.48
C ILE A 19 -16.12 27.43 60.69
N GLU A 20 -17.17 27.43 59.88
CA GLU A 20 -17.39 26.42 58.86
C GLU A 20 -16.63 26.84 57.59
N GLN A 21 -15.67 26.02 57.18
CA GLN A 21 -14.84 26.35 56.02
C GLN A 21 -15.66 26.24 54.73
N PRO A 22 -15.48 27.18 53.77
CA PRO A 22 -16.11 27.05 52.46
C PRO A 22 -15.57 25.82 51.72
N VAL A 23 -16.43 25.18 50.93
CA VAL A 23 -16.08 24.00 50.12
C VAL A 23 -16.36 24.29 48.65
N GLN A 24 -15.36 24.01 47.80
CA GLN A 24 -15.49 24.06 46.34
C GLN A 24 -15.41 22.65 45.78
N GLN A 25 -16.43 22.26 45.00
CA GLN A 25 -16.46 21.00 44.28
C GLN A 25 -16.51 21.30 42.78
N ILE A 26 -15.44 20.95 42.07
CA ILE A 26 -15.32 21.14 40.62
C ILE A 26 -15.23 19.75 39.99
N GLU A 27 -16.23 19.42 39.17
CA GLU A 27 -16.25 18.20 38.39
C GLU A 27 -16.21 18.56 36.91
N GLN A 28 -15.18 18.09 36.21
CA GLN A 28 -15.06 18.24 34.76
C GLN A 28 -15.12 16.87 34.10
N LYS A 29 -16.20 16.63 33.35
CA LYS A 29 -16.32 15.43 32.52
C LYS A 29 -15.35 15.52 31.34
N ALA A 30 -14.73 14.39 31.01
CA ALA A 30 -13.88 14.29 29.82
C ALA A 30 -14.66 14.66 28.55
N ALA A 31 -13.99 15.19 27.53
CA ALA A 31 -14.62 15.49 26.25
C ALA A 31 -15.13 14.22 25.57
N THR A 32 -16.26 14.31 24.89
CA THR A 32 -16.76 13.21 24.06
C THR A 32 -16.17 13.35 22.66
N GLN A 33 -15.43 12.34 22.20
CA GLN A 33 -14.76 12.35 20.90
C GLN A 33 -15.30 11.22 20.02
N SER A 34 -15.62 11.54 18.77
CA SER A 34 -15.87 10.58 17.70
C SER A 34 -14.79 10.73 16.63
N ILE A 35 -14.18 9.62 16.23
CA ILE A 35 -13.20 9.58 15.15
C ILE A 35 -13.71 8.59 14.10
N GLN A 36 -13.92 9.07 12.88
CA GLN A 36 -14.24 8.24 11.74
C GLN A 36 -13.12 8.35 10.71
N GLN A 37 -12.60 7.21 10.25
CA GLN A 37 -11.61 7.14 9.18
C GLN A 37 -12.28 6.58 7.93
N PRO A 38 -12.62 7.43 6.95
CA PRO A 38 -13.08 6.98 5.65
C PRO A 38 -12.02 6.13 4.92
N GLN A 39 -12.47 5.21 4.07
CA GLN A 39 -11.57 4.37 3.26
C GLN A 39 -10.84 5.21 2.21
N ALA A 40 -9.63 4.80 1.84
CA ALA A 40 -8.91 5.42 0.74
C ALA A 40 -9.67 5.21 -0.59
N ILE A 41 -9.62 6.20 -1.48
CA ILE A 41 -10.13 6.06 -2.84
C ILE A 41 -9.07 5.32 -3.64
N LEU A 42 -9.46 4.22 -4.29
CA LEU A 42 -8.58 3.40 -5.10
C LEU A 42 -9.03 3.48 -6.56
N GLU A 43 -8.15 3.98 -7.43
CA GLU A 43 -8.35 3.96 -8.87
C GLU A 43 -7.41 2.92 -9.47
N ILE A 44 -7.98 1.88 -10.07
CA ILE A 44 -7.22 0.80 -10.71
C ILE A 44 -7.51 0.85 -12.21
N GLN A 45 -6.48 1.08 -13.00
CA GLN A 45 -6.53 0.97 -14.46
C GLN A 45 -5.68 -0.22 -14.90
N THR A 46 -6.26 -1.14 -15.65
CA THR A 46 -5.57 -2.33 -16.15
C THR A 46 -5.59 -2.35 -17.67
N ILE A 47 -4.40 -2.38 -18.27
CA ILE A 47 -4.20 -2.69 -19.68
C ILE A 47 -4.00 -4.20 -19.77
N PRO A 48 -4.93 -4.96 -20.37
CA PRO A 48 -4.83 -6.42 -20.41
C PRO A 48 -3.62 -6.86 -21.22
N GLY A 49 -2.99 -7.94 -20.78
CA GLY A 49 -1.90 -8.57 -21.52
C GLY A 49 -2.41 -9.19 -22.83
N LYS A 50 -1.53 -9.33 -23.81
CA LYS A 50 -1.84 -9.87 -25.13
C LYS A 50 -0.89 -11.02 -25.47
N LEU A 51 -1.46 -12.18 -25.80
CA LEU A 51 -0.71 -13.31 -26.35
C LEU A 51 -0.94 -13.38 -27.86
N THR A 52 0.14 -13.32 -28.64
CA THR A 52 0.14 -13.50 -30.08
C THR A 52 0.80 -14.84 -30.40
N ILE A 53 0.09 -15.70 -31.13
CA ILE A 53 0.58 -17.01 -31.57
C ILE A 53 0.61 -16.98 -33.10
N ASP A 54 1.80 -17.03 -33.67
CA ASP A 54 1.99 -17.19 -35.11
C ASP A 54 2.34 -18.64 -35.43
N GLN A 55 1.49 -19.27 -36.23
CA GLN A 55 1.57 -20.66 -36.64
C GLN A 55 1.74 -20.82 -38.16
N SER A 56 2.08 -19.74 -38.86
CA SER A 56 2.17 -19.72 -40.32
C SER A 56 3.15 -20.78 -40.83
N GLN A 57 4.38 -20.81 -40.30
CA GLN A 57 5.38 -21.82 -40.65
C GLN A 57 4.90 -23.24 -40.34
N ALA A 58 4.31 -23.46 -39.15
CA ALA A 58 3.86 -24.78 -38.73
C ALA A 58 2.78 -25.34 -39.69
N ARG A 59 1.91 -24.47 -40.18
CA ARG A 59 0.90 -24.83 -41.18
C ARG A 59 1.55 -25.11 -42.53
N GLU A 60 2.50 -24.29 -42.94
CA GLU A 60 3.21 -24.48 -44.21
C GLU A 60 3.99 -25.81 -44.24
N ASP A 61 4.63 -26.19 -43.14
CA ASP A 61 5.31 -27.47 -43.00
C ASP A 61 4.36 -28.67 -43.16
N MET A 62 3.10 -28.51 -42.72
CA MET A 62 2.02 -29.49 -42.88
C MET A 62 1.36 -29.45 -44.28
N ASP A 63 1.97 -28.79 -45.26
CA ASP A 63 1.44 -28.55 -46.60
C ASP A 63 0.13 -27.73 -46.64
N LEU A 64 -0.21 -27.05 -45.53
CA LEU A 64 -1.36 -26.13 -45.43
C LEU A 64 -0.97 -24.70 -45.82
N LYS A 65 -0.26 -24.59 -46.94
CA LYS A 65 0.24 -23.33 -47.52
C LYS A 65 -0.87 -22.55 -48.20
N SER A 66 -0.74 -21.22 -48.20
CA SER A 66 -1.58 -20.37 -49.05
C SER A 66 -1.22 -20.58 -50.53
N HIS A 67 -2.15 -20.22 -51.43
CA HIS A 67 -1.90 -20.34 -52.87
C HIS A 67 -0.71 -19.49 -53.32
N SER A 68 -0.53 -18.28 -52.78
CA SER A 68 0.60 -17.41 -53.14
C SER A 68 1.94 -18.03 -52.76
N VAL A 69 2.07 -18.49 -51.50
CA VAL A 69 3.32 -19.14 -51.02
C VAL A 69 3.64 -20.36 -51.87
N ARG A 70 2.63 -21.18 -52.17
CA ARG A 70 2.81 -22.37 -53.01
C ARG A 70 3.29 -22.00 -54.42
N VAL A 71 2.70 -20.98 -55.04
CA VAL A 71 3.10 -20.51 -56.37
C VAL A 71 4.53 -19.99 -56.37
N ASP A 72 4.91 -19.21 -55.37
CA ASP A 72 6.25 -18.65 -55.26
C ASP A 72 7.31 -19.76 -55.09
N GLU A 73 7.04 -20.75 -54.24
CA GLU A 73 7.91 -21.91 -54.07
C GLU A 73 8.09 -22.72 -55.36
N PHE A 74 6.99 -23.03 -56.07
CA PHE A 74 7.07 -23.76 -57.34
C PHE A 74 7.75 -22.94 -58.44
N ALA A 75 7.54 -21.63 -58.48
CA ALA A 75 8.22 -20.76 -59.44
C ALA A 75 9.73 -20.74 -59.18
N GLN A 76 10.15 -20.64 -57.91
CA GLN A 76 11.56 -20.69 -57.54
C GLN A 76 12.18 -22.05 -57.85
N GLN A 77 11.50 -23.15 -57.51
CA GLN A 77 11.97 -24.50 -57.83
C GLN A 77 12.09 -24.70 -59.34
N GLY A 78 11.07 -24.32 -60.11
CA GLY A 78 11.08 -24.44 -61.57
C GLY A 78 12.20 -23.63 -62.22
N TYR A 79 12.52 -22.44 -61.68
CA TYR A 79 13.65 -21.65 -62.13
C TYR A 79 15.00 -22.34 -61.86
N GLN A 80 15.18 -22.92 -60.67
CA GLN A 80 16.39 -23.68 -60.34
C GLN A 80 16.53 -24.93 -61.23
N ASP A 81 15.44 -25.66 -61.46
CA ASP A 81 15.42 -26.84 -62.33
C ASP A 81 15.75 -26.48 -63.78
N TRP A 82 15.28 -25.31 -64.25
CA TRP A 82 15.62 -24.78 -65.57
C TRP A 82 17.11 -24.45 -65.68
N LEU A 83 17.69 -23.75 -64.71
CA LEU A 83 19.13 -23.47 -64.66
C LEU A 83 19.97 -24.77 -64.63
N ALA A 84 19.60 -25.72 -63.78
CA ALA A 84 20.25 -27.02 -63.71
C ALA A 84 20.14 -27.80 -65.04
N GLY A 85 18.98 -27.71 -65.69
CA GLY A 85 18.75 -28.25 -67.03
C GLY A 85 19.66 -27.64 -68.08
N MET A 86 19.79 -26.31 -68.11
CA MET A 86 20.70 -25.61 -69.03
C MET A 86 22.15 -25.99 -68.79
N ALA A 87 22.61 -26.00 -67.54
CA ALA A 87 23.96 -26.41 -67.18
C ALA A 87 24.26 -27.84 -67.65
N ARG A 88 23.34 -28.78 -67.38
CA ARG A 88 23.44 -30.17 -67.85
C ARG A 88 23.55 -30.24 -69.38
N ARG A 89 22.70 -29.52 -70.13
CA ARG A 89 22.73 -29.53 -71.60
C ARG A 89 24.02 -28.94 -72.15
N ALA A 90 24.52 -27.85 -71.58
CA ALA A 90 25.78 -27.24 -71.98
C ALA A 90 26.98 -28.18 -71.74
N GLN A 91 27.00 -28.87 -70.59
CA GLN A 91 28.01 -29.88 -70.28
C GLN A 91 27.95 -31.05 -71.28
N GLN A 92 26.77 -31.65 -71.47
CA GLN A 92 26.58 -32.77 -72.41
C GLN A 92 26.94 -32.38 -73.85
N GLY A 93 26.61 -31.15 -74.26
CA GLY A 93 27.00 -30.62 -75.57
C GLY A 93 28.52 -30.42 -75.71
N THR A 94 29.20 -30.03 -74.64
CA THR A 94 30.66 -29.89 -74.61
C THR A 94 31.34 -31.27 -74.68
N GLU A 95 30.80 -32.28 -74.01
CA GLU A 95 31.26 -33.67 -74.11
C GLU A 95 31.11 -34.21 -75.54
N LEU A 96 29.98 -33.95 -76.20
CA LEU A 96 29.74 -34.36 -77.59
C LEU A 96 30.65 -33.63 -78.60
N ARG A 97 30.99 -32.36 -78.33
CA ARG A 97 31.97 -31.63 -79.15
C ARG A 97 33.35 -32.30 -79.12
N HIS A 98 33.67 -32.98 -78.02
CA HIS A 98 34.96 -33.65 -77.79
C HIS A 98 34.90 -35.17 -77.99
N ILE A 99 33.92 -35.67 -78.73
CA ILE A 99 33.75 -37.11 -78.98
C ILE A 99 34.96 -37.73 -79.70
N GLU A 100 35.73 -36.93 -80.43
CA GLU A 100 36.97 -37.32 -81.11
C GLU A 100 38.09 -37.72 -80.14
N LYS A 101 38.04 -37.26 -78.88
CA LYS A 101 39.07 -37.54 -77.87
C LYS A 101 38.95 -38.95 -77.25
N GLY A 102 38.08 -39.79 -77.80
CA GLY A 102 37.82 -41.15 -77.34
C GLY A 102 36.75 -41.24 -76.24
N GLY A 103 36.30 -42.47 -75.94
CA GLY A 103 35.21 -42.75 -75.02
C GLY A 103 33.84 -42.93 -75.71
N ASN A 104 32.78 -43.10 -74.90
CA ASN A 104 31.39 -43.25 -75.37
C ASN A 104 30.46 -42.28 -74.60
N PRO A 105 30.49 -40.97 -74.92
CA PRO A 105 29.73 -39.95 -74.19
C PRO A 105 28.23 -40.18 -74.25
N LEU A 106 27.70 -40.74 -75.35
CA LEU A 106 26.27 -41.06 -75.47
C LEU A 106 25.83 -42.14 -74.47
N ALA A 107 26.64 -43.19 -74.29
CA ALA A 107 26.34 -44.24 -73.32
C ALA A 107 26.42 -43.74 -71.87
N GLU A 108 27.42 -42.91 -71.54
CA GLU A 108 27.54 -42.32 -70.19
C GLU A 108 26.41 -41.31 -69.90
N GLN A 109 26.05 -40.47 -70.86
CA GLN A 109 24.90 -39.57 -70.72
C GLN A 109 23.59 -40.35 -70.56
N ALA A 110 23.39 -41.43 -71.34
CA ALA A 110 22.22 -42.29 -71.21
C ALA A 110 22.16 -42.92 -69.81
N LYS A 111 23.29 -43.42 -69.29
CA LYS A 111 23.41 -43.98 -67.93
C LYS A 111 23.10 -42.94 -66.86
N GLN A 112 23.65 -41.72 -66.96
CA GLN A 112 23.38 -40.64 -66.01
C GLN A 112 21.91 -40.18 -66.06
N ASN A 113 21.35 -39.99 -67.25
CA ASN A 113 19.95 -39.57 -67.42
C ASN A 113 18.95 -40.68 -67.02
N SER A 114 19.35 -41.95 -67.10
CA SER A 114 18.53 -43.10 -66.66
C SER A 114 18.51 -43.30 -65.15
N LYS A 115 19.51 -42.76 -64.44
CA LYS A 115 19.54 -42.79 -62.97
C LYS A 115 18.59 -41.73 -62.47
N GLY A 116 17.50 -42.16 -61.82
CA GLY A 116 16.67 -41.27 -61.03
C GLY A 116 17.49 -40.61 -59.91
N PRO A 117 17.00 -39.51 -59.33
CA PRO A 117 17.66 -38.88 -58.19
C PRO A 117 17.85 -39.92 -57.07
N GLU A 118 18.99 -39.86 -56.39
CA GLU A 118 19.23 -40.70 -55.23
C GLU A 118 18.15 -40.43 -54.18
N LYS A 119 17.43 -41.48 -53.79
CA LYS A 119 16.44 -41.39 -52.71
C LYS A 119 17.20 -41.21 -51.40
N ARG A 120 17.24 -39.98 -50.89
CA ARG A 120 17.77 -39.70 -49.56
C ARG A 120 16.68 -40.03 -48.55
N PHE A 121 16.95 -40.97 -47.66
CA PHE A 121 16.10 -41.19 -46.49
C PHE A 121 16.40 -40.09 -45.48
N ASN A 122 15.39 -39.30 -45.12
CA ASN A 122 15.53 -38.24 -44.13
C ASN A 122 14.43 -38.39 -43.07
N LEU A 123 14.83 -38.47 -41.80
CA LEU A 123 13.91 -38.39 -40.67
C LEU A 123 13.71 -36.91 -40.35
N GLY A 124 12.60 -36.35 -40.83
CA GLY A 124 12.17 -34.99 -40.52
C GLY A 124 11.01 -35.00 -39.53
N TRP A 125 10.95 -33.96 -38.69
CA TRP A 125 9.78 -33.68 -37.85
C TRP A 125 8.89 -32.68 -38.58
N ILE A 126 7.63 -33.04 -38.76
CA ILE A 126 6.62 -32.21 -39.42
C ILE A 126 5.47 -32.00 -38.43
N PRO A 127 5.15 -30.75 -38.02
CA PRO A 127 5.84 -29.51 -38.38
C PRO A 127 7.24 -29.41 -37.74
N SER A 128 8.07 -28.52 -38.27
CA SER A 128 9.42 -28.31 -37.77
C SER A 128 9.41 -27.81 -36.31
N PRO A 129 10.41 -28.16 -35.50
CA PRO A 129 10.51 -27.65 -34.13
C PRO A 129 10.63 -26.12 -34.15
N PHE A 130 9.94 -25.45 -33.21
CA PHE A 130 9.89 -23.98 -33.11
C PHE A 130 9.23 -23.25 -34.30
N SER A 131 8.44 -23.96 -35.11
CA SER A 131 7.60 -23.38 -36.18
C SER A 131 6.44 -22.53 -35.68
N VAL A 132 6.05 -22.69 -34.41
CA VAL A 132 5.10 -21.80 -33.73
C VAL A 132 5.89 -20.71 -33.00
N LYS A 133 5.60 -19.44 -33.30
CA LYS A 133 6.18 -18.28 -32.63
C LYS A 133 5.20 -17.73 -31.60
N LEU A 134 5.69 -17.51 -30.40
CA LEU A 134 4.92 -16.98 -29.28
C LEU A 134 5.48 -15.61 -28.92
N ASP A 135 4.59 -14.61 -28.87
CA ASP A 135 4.89 -13.27 -28.38
C ASP A 135 3.87 -12.92 -27.31
N TYR A 136 4.36 -12.59 -26.11
CA TYR A 136 3.51 -12.25 -24.97
C TYR A 136 3.83 -10.85 -24.48
N GLN A 137 2.81 -10.00 -24.47
CA GLN A 137 2.82 -8.67 -23.90
C GLN A 137 2.14 -8.75 -22.52
N PRO A 138 2.87 -8.57 -21.41
CA PRO A 138 2.29 -8.60 -20.07
C PRO A 138 1.23 -7.53 -19.86
N ALA A 139 0.31 -7.77 -18.91
CA ALA A 139 -0.64 -6.76 -18.48
C ALA A 139 0.05 -5.64 -17.71
N GLU A 140 -0.40 -4.40 -17.90
CA GLU A 140 0.06 -3.25 -17.14
C GLU A 140 -1.06 -2.82 -16.17
N VAL A 141 -0.74 -2.75 -14.87
CA VAL A 141 -1.69 -2.34 -13.83
C VAL A 141 -1.18 -1.04 -13.21
N LYS A 142 -1.99 0.01 -13.32
CA LYS A 142 -1.77 1.30 -12.64
C LYS A 142 -2.74 1.40 -11.48
N ILE A 143 -2.19 1.59 -10.28
CA ILE A 143 -2.94 1.70 -9.04
C ILE A 143 -2.64 3.07 -8.44
N GLU A 144 -3.67 3.90 -8.33
CA GLU A 144 -3.60 5.18 -7.64
C GLU A 144 -4.43 5.10 -6.36
N ALA A 145 -3.79 5.34 -5.21
CA ALA A 145 -4.43 5.28 -3.91
C ALA A 145 -4.42 6.69 -3.28
N THR A 146 -5.60 7.27 -3.12
CA THR A 146 -5.77 8.59 -2.50
C THR A 146 -6.28 8.43 -1.07
N ALA A 147 -5.45 8.78 -0.09
CA ALA A 147 -5.80 8.71 1.32
C ALA A 147 -6.85 9.77 1.68
N GLN A 148 -7.89 9.36 2.41
CA GLN A 148 -8.91 10.28 2.95
C GLN A 148 -8.55 10.70 4.37
N LYS A 149 -8.79 11.97 4.71
CA LYS A 149 -8.52 12.50 6.05
C LYS A 149 -9.54 11.94 7.06
N PRO A 150 -9.12 11.68 8.32
CA PRO A 150 -10.06 11.33 9.38
C PRO A 150 -10.99 12.51 9.69
N ILE A 151 -12.25 12.19 9.96
CA ILE A 151 -13.26 13.12 10.45
C ILE A 151 -13.26 12.98 11.97
N ILE A 152 -12.93 14.08 12.66
CA ILE A 152 -12.81 14.10 14.13
C ILE A 152 -13.81 15.12 14.66
N ASP A 153 -14.81 14.63 15.39
CA ASP A 153 -15.78 15.45 16.10
C ASP A 153 -15.48 15.38 17.60
N ALA A 154 -15.19 16.54 18.21
CA ALA A 154 -14.91 16.65 19.63
C ALA A 154 -15.90 17.62 20.30
N GLN A 155 -16.66 17.09 21.26
CA GLN A 155 -17.60 17.88 22.06
C GLN A 155 -17.04 18.10 23.46
N ILE A 156 -16.81 19.37 23.81
CA ILE A 156 -16.34 19.77 25.14
C ILE A 156 -17.52 19.76 26.10
N ASN A 157 -17.40 18.95 27.16
CA ASN A 157 -18.40 18.90 28.22
C ASN A 157 -18.20 20.05 29.21
N ARG A 158 -19.30 20.65 29.67
CA ARG A 158 -19.26 21.79 30.60
C ARG A 158 -18.75 21.36 31.99
N VAL A 159 -18.07 22.28 32.65
CA VAL A 159 -17.62 22.11 34.04
C VAL A 159 -18.82 22.27 34.97
N ASN A 160 -19.00 21.33 35.88
CA ASN A 160 -19.93 21.44 36.99
C ASN A 160 -19.17 21.99 38.19
N HIS A 161 -19.51 23.19 38.63
CA HIS A 161 -18.92 23.82 39.80
C HIS A 161 -20.00 24.10 40.84
N THR A 162 -19.85 23.50 42.01
CA THR A 162 -20.70 23.74 43.17
C THR A 162 -19.86 24.38 44.26
N TYR A 163 -20.30 25.55 44.73
CA TYR A 163 -19.67 26.28 45.81
C TYR A 163 -20.61 26.34 47.01
N THR A 164 -20.12 25.88 48.15
CA THR A 164 -20.79 26.02 49.45
C THR A 164 -20.03 27.10 50.23
N PRO A 165 -20.63 28.29 50.43
CA PRO A 165 -20.01 29.34 51.24
C PRO A 165 -19.81 28.86 52.68
N GLY A 166 -18.70 29.27 53.28
CA GLY A 166 -18.46 29.07 54.70
C GLY A 166 -19.29 30.03 55.55
N SER A 167 -19.48 29.67 56.82
CA SER A 167 -20.18 30.47 57.81
C SER A 167 -19.25 30.75 58.99
N VAL A 168 -19.45 31.89 59.65
CA VAL A 168 -18.73 32.24 60.87
C VAL A 168 -19.74 32.65 61.93
N ASP A 169 -19.84 31.84 62.97
CA ASP A 169 -20.67 32.12 64.12
C ASP A 169 -19.79 32.58 65.28
N VAL A 170 -20.20 33.70 65.89
CA VAL A 170 -19.46 34.34 66.98
C VAL A 170 -20.17 34.02 68.29
N GLU A 171 -19.49 33.33 69.21
CA GLU A 171 -20.05 32.98 70.52
C GLU A 171 -19.26 33.61 71.66
N ILE A 172 -19.94 33.99 72.76
CA ILE A 172 -19.28 34.53 73.94
C ILE A 172 -19.01 33.38 74.91
N LEU A 173 -17.76 32.92 74.99
CA LEU A 173 -17.33 31.86 75.88
C LEU A 173 -17.23 32.33 77.34
N GLN A 174 -16.89 33.60 77.57
CA GLN A 174 -16.79 34.19 78.89
C GLN A 174 -17.20 35.66 78.82
N LYS A 175 -18.25 36.05 79.57
CA LYS A 175 -18.64 37.45 79.69
C LYS A 175 -17.61 38.21 80.51
N ASN A 176 -17.39 39.48 80.18
CA ASN A 176 -16.58 40.36 81.01
C ASN A 176 -17.26 40.60 82.35
N ALA A 177 -16.47 40.61 83.42
CA ALA A 177 -16.90 41.00 84.76
C ALA A 177 -15.80 41.85 85.41
N LEU A 178 -16.19 42.75 86.29
CA LEU A 178 -15.28 43.58 87.08
C LEU A 178 -15.73 43.51 88.52
N ASP A 179 -14.92 42.85 89.34
CA ASP A 179 -15.14 42.77 90.78
C ASP A 179 -14.33 43.88 91.47
N ILE A 180 -14.99 44.64 92.34
CA ILE A 180 -14.42 45.79 93.04
C ILE A 180 -14.56 45.54 94.54
N ASP A 181 -13.43 45.28 95.19
CA ASP A 181 -13.38 45.07 96.64
C ASP A 181 -12.73 46.28 97.33
N PHE A 182 -13.29 46.65 98.48
CA PHE A 182 -12.78 47.73 99.31
C PHE A 182 -12.27 47.14 100.63
N ILE A 183 -10.95 47.17 100.86
CA ILE A 183 -10.29 46.51 102.00
C ILE A 183 -9.82 47.57 103.01
N ASN A 184 -9.91 47.25 104.31
CA ASN A 184 -9.56 48.11 105.47
C ASN A 184 -10.45 49.35 105.65
N LEU A 185 -11.74 49.24 105.31
CA LEU A 185 -12.70 50.35 105.45
C LEU A 185 -13.01 50.74 106.91
N TYR A 186 -12.88 49.80 107.85
CA TYR A 186 -13.12 50.02 109.28
C TYR A 186 -11.96 49.42 110.10
N PRO A 187 -11.40 50.13 111.10
CA PRO A 187 -10.39 49.58 111.99
C PRO A 187 -11.03 48.56 112.96
N ASP A 188 -10.39 47.40 113.12
CA ASP A 188 -10.85 46.32 114.00
C ASP A 188 -11.18 46.82 115.42
N GLU A 189 -12.39 46.54 115.91
CA GLU A 189 -12.79 46.85 117.29
C GLU A 189 -11.89 46.08 118.28
N ILE A 190 -11.19 46.85 119.12
CA ILE A 190 -10.29 46.38 120.18
C ILE A 190 -11.09 45.68 121.28
N ARG A 191 -10.62 44.52 121.75
CA ARG A 191 -10.92 44.01 123.09
C ARG A 191 -9.74 44.26 124.02
#